data_AF-A0A0Q5CCN1-F1
#
_entry.id   AF-A0A0Q5CCN1-F1
#
_cell.length_a   1.000
_cell.length_b   1.000
_cell.length_c   1.000
_cell.angle_alpha   90.00
_cell.angle_beta   90.00
_cell.angle_gamma   90.00
#
_symmetry.space_group_name_H-M   'P 1'
#
loop_
_entity.id
_entity.type
_entity.pdbx_description
1 polymer ?
#
loop_
_entity_poly.entity_id
_entity_poly.type
_entity_poly.pdbx_seq_one_letter_code
_entity_poly.pdbx_strand_id
1 'polypeptide(L)'
;MADYRVDPDVVQGAASSLSAGADSGPSGFVTEAWDVGSSRVTGVLDTDGDKFHALWRTTNAATMALATSATKAVETYRTTEEGVAAASSDAGGGSR
;
A
#
# COMPACT_ATOMS: atom_id res chain seq x y z
N MET A 1 -29.29 10.18 -2.98
CA MET A 1 -28.17 9.75 -3.83
C MET A 1 -26.94 10.41 -3.22
N ALA A 2 -26.03 9.65 -2.60
CA ALA A 2 -24.84 10.24 -1.99
C ALA A 2 -23.89 10.65 -3.12
N ASP A 3 -23.53 11.94 -3.17
CA ASP A 3 -22.52 12.45 -4.10
C ASP A 3 -21.16 11.89 -3.63
N TYR A 4 -20.72 10.80 -4.26
CA TYR A 4 -19.45 10.16 -3.91
C TYR A 4 -18.32 10.95 -4.57
N ARG A 5 -17.76 11.91 -3.83
CA ARG A 5 -16.56 12.64 -4.24
C ARG A 5 -15.33 11.94 -3.70
N VAL A 6 -14.44 11.54 -4.62
CA VAL A 6 -13.12 11.02 -4.27
C VAL A 6 -12.22 12.23 -4.03
N ASP A 7 -11.66 12.33 -2.82
CA ASP A 7 -10.61 13.29 -2.51
C ASP A 7 -9.24 12.67 -2.85
N PRO A 8 -8.55 13.13 -3.91
CA PRO A 8 -7.27 12.55 -4.34
C PRO A 8 -6.16 12.70 -3.29
N ASP A 9 -6.22 13.71 -2.42
CA ASP A 9 -5.19 13.93 -1.40
C ASP A 9 -5.37 12.96 -0.23
N VAL A 10 -6.62 12.65 0.13
CA VAL A 10 -6.92 11.58 1.10
C VAL A 10 -6.45 10.22 0.58
N VAL A 11 -6.69 9.92 -0.70
CA VAL A 11 -6.23 8.67 -1.34
C VAL A 11 -4.70 8.61 -1.38
N GLN A 12 -4.04 9.72 -1.71
CA GLN A 12 -2.58 9.81 -1.72
C GLN A 12 -1.98 9.59 -0.32
N GLY A 13 -2.58 10.20 0.72
CA GLY A 13 -2.14 10.01 2.11
C GLY A 13 -2.31 8.57 2.59
N ALA A 14 -3.41 7.92 2.20
CA ALA A 14 -3.63 6.50 2.47
C ALA A 14 -2.59 5.61 1.76
N ALA A 15 -2.27 5.90 0.49
CA ALA A 15 -1.23 5.20 -0.25
C ALA A 15 0.15 5.32 0.42
N SER A 16 0.54 6.52 0.83
CA SER A 16 1.79 6.75 1.56
C SER A 16 1.84 6.00 2.90
N SER A 17 0.72 5.95 3.63
CA SER A 17 0.63 5.23 4.91
C SER A 17 0.77 3.72 4.71
N LEU A 18 0.16 3.17 3.66
CA LEU A 18 0.28 1.75 3.30
C LEU A 18 1.72 1.39 2.94
N SER A 19 2.40 2.21 2.12
CA SER A 19 3.81 1.99 1.77
C SER A 19 4.72 2.03 2.99
N ALA A 20 4.54 3.01 3.89
CA ALA A 20 5.35 3.10 5.11
C ALA A 20 5.15 1.90 6.04
N GLY A 21 3.91 1.42 6.18
CA GLY A 21 3.62 0.21 6.95
C GLY A 21 4.28 -1.04 6.35
N ALA A 22 4.27 -1.16 5.02
CA ALA A 22 4.94 -2.24 4.31
C ALA A 22 6.46 -2.26 4.56
N ASP A 23 7.11 -1.10 4.51
CA ASP A 23 8.56 -0.99 4.74
C ASP A 23 8.98 -1.28 6.19
N SER A 24 8.05 -1.17 7.16
CA SER A 24 8.32 -1.36 8.59
C SER A 24 8.33 -2.81 9.08
N GLY A 25 8.22 -3.79 8.18
CA GLY A 25 8.10 -5.20 8.52
C GLY A 25 9.28 -5.82 9.26
N PRO A 26 9.09 -7.01 9.88
CA PRO A 26 10.16 -7.76 10.50
C PRO A 26 11.29 -8.04 9.51
N SER A 27 12.53 -7.74 9.92
CA SER A 27 13.75 -7.97 9.13
C SER A 27 14.16 -9.44 9.03
N GLY A 28 13.56 -10.30 9.87
CA GLY A 28 13.80 -11.73 9.90
C GLY A 28 12.85 -12.43 10.88
N PHE A 29 13.00 -13.74 11.02
CA PHE A 29 12.26 -14.56 11.97
C PHE A 29 13.24 -15.32 12.87
N VAL A 30 12.79 -15.71 14.06
CA VAL A 30 13.60 -16.47 15.01
C VAL A 30 13.69 -17.91 14.54
N THR A 31 14.86 -18.32 14.06
CA THR A 31 15.12 -19.69 13.61
C THR A 31 15.59 -20.60 14.76
N GLU A 32 16.00 -20.05 15.90
CA GLU A 32 16.48 -20.84 17.03
C GLU A 32 16.03 -20.24 18.37
N ALA A 33 15.41 -21.05 19.21
CA ALA A 33 15.25 -20.75 20.64
C ALA A 33 15.73 -21.94 21.47
N TRP A 34 16.37 -21.64 22.59
CA TRP A 34 16.90 -22.62 23.52
C TRP A 34 16.08 -22.58 24.80
N ASP A 35 15.68 -23.76 25.28
CA ASP A 35 15.10 -23.87 26.63
C ASP A 35 16.20 -23.78 27.70
N VAL A 36 15.80 -23.51 28.95
CA VAL A 36 16.72 -23.47 30.10
C VAL A 36 17.23 -24.89 30.39
N GLY A 37 18.26 -25.32 29.67
CA GLY A 37 18.80 -26.68 29.78
C GLY A 37 19.37 -27.31 28.50
N SER A 38 19.71 -26.52 27.48
CA SER A 38 20.45 -26.96 26.27
C SER A 38 19.67 -27.74 25.21
N SER A 39 18.33 -27.73 25.26
CA SER A 39 17.52 -28.30 24.17
C SER A 39 17.02 -27.18 23.23
N ARG A 40 17.29 -27.32 21.93
CA ARG A 40 16.73 -26.44 20.88
C ARG A 40 15.23 -26.73 20.79
N VAL A 41 14.39 -25.70 20.87
CA VAL A 41 12.94 -25.81 20.68
C VAL A 41 12.68 -25.94 19.18
N THR A 42 12.94 -27.12 18.63
CA THR A 42 12.85 -27.40 17.19
C THR A 42 11.44 -27.80 16.78
N GLY A 43 10.99 -27.35 15.61
CA GLY A 43 9.76 -27.82 14.97
C GLY A 43 8.65 -26.78 14.89
N VAL A 44 8.19 -26.22 16.02
CA VAL A 44 7.12 -25.21 16.03
C VAL A 44 7.65 -23.84 15.60
N LEU A 45 8.79 -23.40 16.16
CA LEU A 45 9.37 -22.09 15.84
C LEU A 45 9.88 -22.02 14.40
N ASP A 46 10.50 -23.09 13.90
CA ASP A 46 10.95 -23.18 12.52
C ASP A 46 9.75 -23.12 11.55
N THR A 47 8.77 -24.01 11.75
CA THR A 47 7.62 -24.15 10.84
C THR A 47 6.69 -22.93 10.89
N ASP A 48 6.36 -22.44 12.07
CA ASP A 48 5.44 -21.29 12.21
C ASP A 48 6.16 -19.98 11.91
N GLY A 49 7.46 -19.87 12.20
CA GLY A 49 8.30 -18.74 11.80
C GLY A 49 8.40 -18.61 10.28
N ASP A 50 8.67 -19.71 9.58
CA ASP A 50 8.70 -19.74 8.11
C ASP A 50 7.33 -19.37 7.50
N LYS A 51 6.25 -19.96 8.01
CA LYS A 51 4.88 -19.63 7.56
C LYS A 51 4.53 -18.18 7.80
N PHE A 52 4.83 -17.65 8.99
CA PHE A 52 4.58 -16.25 9.32
C PHE A 52 5.39 -15.32 8.42
N HIS A 53 6.67 -15.62 8.19
CA HIS A 53 7.53 -14.81 7.32
C HIS A 53 7.05 -14.84 5.87
N ALA A 54 6.64 -16.00 5.35
CA ALA A 54 6.06 -16.12 4.01
C ALA A 54 4.73 -15.36 3.87
N LEU A 55 3.87 -15.44 4.88
CA LEU A 55 2.61 -14.71 4.93
C LEU A 55 2.87 -13.20 4.97
N TRP A 56 3.78 -12.75 5.83
CA TRP A 56 4.18 -11.35 5.93
C TRP A 56 4.67 -10.82 4.58
N ARG A 57 5.60 -11.53 3.90
CA ARG A 57 6.10 -11.14 2.58
C ARG A 57 4.98 -11.02 1.54
N THR A 58 4.03 -11.96 1.56
CA THR A 58 2.89 -11.97 0.64
C THR A 58 1.95 -10.79 0.89
N THR A 59 1.58 -10.55 2.15
CA THR A 59 0.77 -9.40 2.56
C THR A 59 1.48 -8.10 2.24
N ASN A 60 2.79 -8.03 2.47
CA ASN A 60 3.61 -6.86 2.16
C ASN A 60 3.58 -6.50 0.67
N ALA A 61 3.78 -7.50 -0.19
CA ALA A 61 3.72 -7.32 -1.63
C ALA A 61 2.33 -6.84 -2.09
N ALA A 62 1.26 -7.40 -1.53
CA ALA A 62 -0.11 -6.97 -1.81
C ALA A 62 -0.36 -5.51 -1.36
N THR A 63 0.11 -5.14 -0.17
CA THR A 63 0.00 -3.77 0.36
C THR A 63 0.72 -2.77 -0.53
N MET A 64 1.94 -3.08 -0.98
CA MET A 64 2.68 -2.23 -1.91
C MET A 64 1.99 -2.11 -3.28
N ALA A 65 1.44 -3.21 -3.80
CA ALA A 65 0.70 -3.19 -5.06
C ALA A 65 -0.57 -2.32 -4.95
N LEU A 66 -1.25 -2.36 -3.81
CA LEU A 66 -2.41 -1.52 -3.52
C LEU A 66 -2.01 -0.03 -3.45
N ALA A 67 -0.95 0.30 -2.70
CA ALA A 67 -0.44 1.67 -2.61
C ALA A 67 -0.02 2.23 -3.98
N THR A 68 0.61 1.39 -4.81
CA THR A 68 0.97 1.74 -6.20
C THR A 68 -0.28 2.01 -7.04
N SER A 69 -1.30 1.16 -6.92
CA SER A 69 -2.56 1.32 -7.65
C SER A 69 -3.30 2.59 -7.23
N ALA A 70 -3.32 2.89 -5.94
CA ALA A 70 -3.90 4.11 -5.41
C ALA A 70 -3.20 5.38 -5.93
N THR A 71 -1.86 5.38 -5.95
CA THR A 71 -1.07 6.48 -6.52
C THR A 71 -1.42 6.71 -8.01
N LYS A 72 -1.49 5.64 -8.81
CA LYS A 72 -1.89 5.74 -10.23
C LYS A 72 -3.30 6.28 -10.42
N ALA A 73 -4.23 5.90 -9.54
CA ALA A 73 -5.60 6.41 -9.59
C ALA A 73 -5.62 7.93 -9.32
N VAL A 74 -4.83 8.41 -8.37
CA VAL A 74 -4.67 9.83 -8.07
C VAL A 74 -4.09 10.60 -9.25
N GLU A 75 -3.04 10.08 -9.90
CA GLU A 75 -2.45 10.68 -11.10
C GLU A 75 -3.46 10.78 -12.25
N THR A 76 -4.25 9.72 -12.46
CA THR A 76 -5.30 9.68 -13.48
C THR A 76 -6.38 10.72 -13.20
N TYR A 77 -6.79 10.86 -11.93
CA TYR A 77 -7.77 11.86 -11.51
C TYR A 77 -7.28 13.28 -11.81
N ARG A 78 -6.04 13.62 -11.38
CA ARG A 78 -5.46 14.94 -11.60
C ARG A 78 -5.32 15.29 -13.08
N THR A 79 -4.84 14.34 -13.89
CA THR A 79 -4.74 14.52 -15.35
C THR A 79 -6.12 14.77 -15.99
N THR A 80 -7.15 14.09 -15.49
CA THR A 80 -8.53 14.27 -15.98
C THR A 80 -9.07 15.65 -15.63
N GLU A 81 -8.88 16.10 -14.39
CA GLU A 81 -9.26 17.45 -13.94
C GLU A 81 -8.57 18.55 -14.76
N GLU A 82 -7.27 18.42 -15.03
CA GLU A 82 -6.52 19.36 -15.87
C GLU A 82 -7.08 19.40 -17.30
N GLY A 83 -7.40 18.25 -17.89
CA GLY A 83 -8.01 18.16 -19.21
C GLY A 83 -9.40 18.78 -19.28
N VAL A 84 -10.23 18.57 -18.25
CA VAL A 84 -11.57 19.18 -18.14
C VAL A 84 -11.46 20.70 -17.97
N ALA A 85 -10.53 21.19 -17.17
CA ALA A 85 -10.28 22.62 -16.98
C ALA A 85 -9.83 23.30 -18.28
N ALA A 86 -8.94 22.66 -19.04
CA ALA A 86 -8.51 23.13 -20.35
C ALA A 86 -9.69 23.21 -21.35
N ALA A 87 -10.45 22.13 -21.48
CA ALA A 87 -11.61 22.08 -22.38
C ALA A 87 -12.68 23.13 -21.99
N SER A 88 -12.88 23.36 -20.70
CA SER A 88 -13.81 24.38 -20.20
C SER A 88 -13.34 25.80 -20.53
N SER A 89 -12.04 26.05 -20.46
CA SER A 89 -11.42 27.33 -20.82
C SER A 89 -11.56 27.62 -22.32
N ASP A 90 -11.33 26.61 -23.16
CA ASP A 90 -11.51 26.71 -24.60
C ASP A 90 -12.97 26.99 -24.99
N ALA A 91 -13.91 26.31 -24.33
CA ALA A 91 -15.35 26.53 -24.55
C ALA A 91 -15.79 27.94 -24.11
N GLY A 92 -15.21 28.49 -23.03
CA GLY A 92 -15.47 29.85 -22.56
C GLY A 92 -14.82 30.95 -23.42
N GLY A 93 -13.72 30.65 -24.09
CA GLY A 93 -12.97 31.59 -24.94
C GLY A 93 -13.58 31.84 -26.33
N GLY A 94 -14.50 31.00 -26.80
CA GLY A 94 -15.12 31.08 -28.13
C GLY A 94 -16.24 32.11 -28.31
N SER A 95 -16.55 32.91 -27.29
CA SER A 95 -17.58 33.96 -27.35
C SER A 95 -16.96 35.37 -27.46
N ARG A 96 -16.35 35.70 -28.59
CA ARG A 96 -16.00 37.09 -28.97
C ARG A 96 -16.11 37.30 -30.46
#